data_AF-A0A126NMG2-F1
#
_entry.id   AF-A0A126NMG2-F1
#
_cell.length_a   1.000
_cell.length_b   1.000
_cell.length_c   1.000
_cell.angle_alpha   90.00
_cell.angle_beta   90.00
_cell.angle_gamma   90.00
#
_symmetry.space_group_name_H-M   'P 1'
#
loop_
_entity.id
_entity.type
_entity.pdbx_description
1 polymer ?
#
loop_
_entity_poly.entity_id
_entity_poly.type
_entity_poly.pdbx_seq_one_letter_code
_entity_poly.pdbx_strand_id
1 'polypeptide(L)'
;MTDSAGQVLDALHADLDALKNAIDAEDHARAEQIVAAHDQRLRGYIQDNGAAGAADALQALLEQQHALTERMRELRDDAAAHLRAERQSTRAANAYQQAGTLA
;
A
#
# COMPACT_ATOMS: atom_id res chain seq x y z
N MET A 1 24.31 8.57 -22.10
CA MET A 1 23.32 9.13 -21.15
C MET A 1 22.13 8.18 -20.92
N THR A 2 21.96 7.10 -21.68
CA THR A 2 20.88 6.10 -21.54
C THR A 2 20.97 5.23 -20.28
N ASP A 3 22.16 5.06 -19.71
CA ASP A 3 22.40 4.21 -18.53
C ASP A 3 21.67 4.72 -17.27
N SER A 4 21.56 6.04 -17.12
CA SER A 4 20.96 6.67 -15.94
C SER A 4 19.44 6.53 -15.92
N ALA A 5 18.78 6.48 -17.07
CA ALA A 5 17.32 6.33 -17.15
C ALA A 5 16.89 4.90 -16.82
N GLY A 6 17.65 3.90 -17.25
CA GLY A 6 17.42 2.49 -16.89
C GLY A 6 17.57 2.25 -15.39
N GLN A 7 18.63 2.79 -14.78
CA GLN A 7 18.86 2.68 -13.33
C GLN A 7 17.74 3.32 -12.50
N VAL A 8 17.18 4.44 -12.94
CA VAL A 8 16.04 5.08 -12.27
C VAL A 8 14.78 4.22 -12.38
N LEU A 9 14.56 3.58 -13.54
CA LEU A 9 13.43 2.67 -13.73
C LEU A 9 13.56 1.40 -12.88
N ASP A 10 14.74 0.82 -12.80
CA ASP A 10 15.02 -0.34 -11.93
C ASP A 10 14.77 0.00 -10.46
N ALA A 11 15.18 1.21 -10.04
CA ALA A 11 14.91 1.70 -8.68
C ALA A 11 13.40 1.90 -8.42
N LEU A 12 12.62 2.37 -9.40
CA LEU A 12 11.17 2.49 -9.27
C LEU A 12 10.48 1.13 -9.11
N HIS A 13 10.93 0.10 -9.84
CA HIS A 13 10.43 -1.27 -9.65
C HIS A 13 10.81 -1.84 -8.28
N ALA A 14 12.07 -1.63 -7.87
CA ALA A 14 12.53 -2.07 -6.55
C ALA A 14 11.78 -1.39 -5.40
N ASP A 15 11.43 -0.11 -5.55
CA ASP A 15 10.61 0.63 -4.57
C ASP A 15 9.21 -0.01 -4.44
N LEU A 16 8.59 -0.47 -5.54
CA LEU A 16 7.28 -1.16 -5.48
C LEU A 16 7.38 -2.56 -4.85
N ASP A 17 8.43 -3.33 -5.13
CA ASP A 17 8.66 -4.62 -4.47
C ASP A 17 8.92 -4.45 -2.96
N ALA A 18 9.70 -3.43 -2.58
CA ALA A 18 9.96 -3.10 -1.19
C ALA A 18 8.66 -2.66 -0.47
N LEU A 19 7.80 -1.92 -1.16
CA LEU A 19 6.51 -1.49 -0.62
C LEU A 19 5.57 -2.66 -0.38
N LYS A 20 5.51 -3.62 -1.32
CA LYS A 20 4.76 -4.87 -1.13
C LYS A 20 5.24 -5.62 0.11
N ASN A 21 6.56 -5.80 0.25
CA ASN A 21 7.12 -6.49 1.41
C ASN A 21 6.84 -5.77 2.74
N ALA A 22 6.88 -4.42 2.74
CA ALA A 22 6.57 -3.63 3.93
C ALA A 22 5.08 -3.76 4.32
N ILE A 23 4.19 -3.82 3.34
CA ILE A 23 2.75 -4.03 3.56
C ILE A 23 2.48 -5.44 4.09
N ASP A 24 3.10 -6.47 3.49
CA ASP A 24 2.95 -7.86 3.95
C ASP A 24 3.54 -8.08 5.35
N ALA A 25 4.55 -7.29 5.73
CA ALA A 25 5.14 -7.29 7.08
C ALA A 25 4.39 -6.39 8.08
N GLU A 26 3.28 -5.75 7.68
CA GLU A 26 2.53 -4.76 8.48
C GLU A 26 3.37 -3.55 8.95
N ASP A 27 4.51 -3.28 8.30
CA ASP A 27 5.38 -2.14 8.60
C ASP A 27 4.89 -0.89 7.87
N HIS A 28 3.83 -0.30 8.40
CA HIS A 28 3.17 0.87 7.82
C HIS A 28 4.06 2.12 7.77
N ALA A 29 4.93 2.30 8.77
CA ALA A 29 5.87 3.42 8.80
C ALA A 29 6.91 3.30 7.67
N ARG A 30 7.40 2.09 7.42
CA ARG A 30 8.30 1.83 6.30
C ARG A 30 7.60 1.97 4.95
N ALA A 31 6.36 1.50 4.84
CA ALA A 31 5.55 1.66 3.63
C ALA A 31 5.37 3.14 3.25
N GLU A 32 5.07 4.01 4.21
CA GLU A 32 4.92 5.46 3.97
C GLU A 32 6.21 6.10 3.42
N GLN A 33 7.37 5.75 4.00
CA GLN A 33 8.67 6.24 3.54
C GLN A 33 8.96 5.81 2.09
N ILE A 34 8.64 4.57 1.75
CA ILE A 34 8.88 4.03 0.41
C ILE A 34 7.99 4.75 -0.61
N VAL A 35 6.71 4.98 -0.29
CA VAL A 35 5.79 5.72 -1.18
C VAL A 35 6.30 7.14 -1.44
N ALA A 36 6.77 7.85 -0.41
CA ALA A 36 7.29 9.21 -0.58
C ALA A 36 8.54 9.25 -1.47
N ALA A 37 9.47 8.31 -1.26
CA ALA A 37 10.68 8.20 -2.08
C ALA A 37 10.36 7.83 -3.55
N HIS A 38 9.39 6.93 -3.74
CA HIS A 38 8.90 6.51 -5.05
C HIS A 38 8.31 7.67 -5.85
N ASP A 39 7.41 8.47 -5.25
CA ASP A 39 6.80 9.63 -5.91
C ASP A 39 7.84 10.67 -6.33
N GLN A 40 8.81 10.95 -5.45
CA GLN A 40 9.90 11.87 -5.77
C GLN A 40 10.73 11.38 -6.97
N ARG A 41 11.08 10.08 -6.99
CA ARG A 41 11.88 9.48 -8.07
C ARG A 41 11.10 9.46 -9.39
N LEU A 42 9.80 9.18 -9.34
CA LEU A 42 8.92 9.15 -10.50
C LEU A 42 8.80 10.54 -11.15
N ARG A 43 8.61 11.59 -10.33
CA ARG A 43 8.56 12.97 -10.83
C ARG A 43 9.86 13.38 -11.53
N GLY A 44 11.01 13.01 -10.95
CA GLY A 44 12.31 13.25 -11.58
C GLY A 44 12.45 12.54 -12.93
N TYR A 45 12.06 11.27 -13.00
CA TYR A 45 12.11 10.49 -14.24
C TYR A 45 11.26 11.11 -15.37
N ILE A 46 10.04 11.55 -15.05
CA ILE A 46 9.13 12.19 -16.02
C ILE A 46 9.70 13.53 -16.50
N GLN A 47 10.29 14.30 -15.59
CA GLN A 47 10.90 15.59 -15.91
C GLN A 47 12.12 15.44 -16.84
N ASP A 48 12.92 14.40 -16.66
CA ASP A 48 14.14 14.17 -17.43
C ASP A 48 13.91 13.52 -18.80
N ASN A 49 12.89 12.68 -18.96
CA ASN A 49 12.66 11.88 -20.18
C ASN A 49 11.46 12.36 -21.02
N GLY A 50 10.61 13.23 -20.46
CA GLY A 50 9.38 13.68 -21.09
C GLY A 50 8.30 12.60 -21.20
N ALA A 51 7.03 13.02 -21.28
CA ALA A 51 5.88 12.11 -21.22
C ALA A 51 5.84 11.06 -22.34
N ALA A 52 6.36 11.37 -23.53
CA ALA A 52 6.33 10.47 -24.68
C ALA A 52 7.42 9.38 -24.65
N GLY A 53 8.59 9.66 -24.06
CA GLY A 53 9.69 8.69 -23.94
C GLY A 53 9.51 7.72 -22.78
N ALA A 54 8.67 8.08 -21.81
CA ALA A 54 8.42 7.31 -20.59
C ALA A 54 7.18 6.40 -20.69
N ALA A 55 6.35 6.52 -21.74
CA ALA A 55 5.03 5.90 -21.80
C ALA A 55 5.06 4.36 -21.66
N ASP A 56 5.90 3.68 -22.45
CA ASP A 56 6.00 2.21 -22.39
C ASP A 56 6.65 1.73 -21.08
N ALA A 57 7.64 2.47 -20.58
CA ALA A 57 8.35 2.14 -19.35
C ALA A 57 7.49 2.35 -18.08
N LEU A 58 6.55 3.30 -18.13
CA LEU A 58 5.62 3.59 -17.04
C LEU A 58 4.44 2.61 -16.99
N GLN A 59 4.14 1.90 -18.08
CA GLN A 59 2.99 1.01 -18.13
C GLN A 59 3.13 -0.18 -17.16
N ALA A 60 4.30 -0.81 -17.12
CA ALA A 60 4.60 -1.87 -16.15
C ALA A 60 4.53 -1.36 -14.71
N LEU A 61 4.97 -0.11 -14.47
CA LEU A 61 4.91 0.54 -13.18
C LEU A 61 3.46 0.79 -12.72
N LEU A 62 2.59 1.22 -13.64
CA LEU A 62 1.17 1.44 -13.38
C LEU A 62 0.44 0.14 -13.04
N GLU A 63 0.75 -0.95 -13.74
CA GLU A 63 0.18 -2.28 -13.43
C GLU A 63 0.53 -2.73 -12.01
N GLN A 64 1.79 -2.57 -11.60
CA GLN A 64 2.22 -2.88 -10.24
C GLN A 64 1.57 -1.97 -9.18
N GLN A 65 1.42 -0.67 -9.47
CA GLN A 65 0.72 0.26 -8.58
C GLN A 65 -0.76 -0.08 -8.39
N HIS A 66 -1.43 -0.51 -9.46
CA HIS A 66 -2.82 -0.96 -9.38
C HIS A 66 -2.96 -2.22 -8.52
N ALA A 67 -2.13 -3.24 -8.76
CA ALA A 67 -2.16 -4.47 -7.96
C ALA A 67 -1.93 -4.20 -6.46
N LEU A 68 -1.01 -3.28 -6.15
CA LEU A 68 -0.74 -2.88 -4.77
C LEU A 68 -1.91 -2.12 -4.13
N THR A 69 -2.57 -1.25 -4.90
CA THR A 69 -3.73 -0.50 -4.43
C THR A 69 -4.90 -1.42 -4.11
N GLU A 70 -5.11 -2.46 -4.93
CA GLU A 70 -6.09 -3.51 -4.66
C GLU A 70 -5.76 -4.25 -3.37
N ARG A 71 -4.50 -4.67 -3.20
CA ARG A 71 -4.06 -5.34 -1.97
C ARG A 71 -4.28 -4.50 -0.71
N MET A 72 -3.95 -3.22 -0.75
CA MET A 72 -4.18 -2.29 0.36
C MET A 72 -5.67 -2.11 0.70
N ARG A 73 -6.56 -2.21 -0.30
CA ARG A 73 -8.02 -2.17 -0.08
C ARG A 73 -8.50 -3.43 0.62
N GLU A 74 -8.03 -4.60 0.19
CA GLU A 74 -8.37 -5.88 0.84
C GLU A 74 -7.97 -5.87 2.32
N LEU A 75 -6.72 -5.49 2.61
CA LEU A 75 -6.21 -5.42 3.99
C LEU A 75 -7.04 -4.47 4.87
N ARG A 76 -7.43 -3.32 4.32
CA ARG A 76 -8.31 -2.38 5.01
C ARG A 76 -9.69 -2.99 5.30
N ASP A 77 -10.25 -3.70 4.34
CA ASP A 77 -11.58 -4.27 4.46
C ASP A 77 -11.58 -5.45 5.46
N ASP A 78 -10.51 -6.24 5.50
CA ASP A 78 -10.26 -7.29 6.50
C ASP A 78 -10.12 -6.68 7.91
N ALA A 79 -9.30 -5.64 8.08
CA ALA A 79 -9.17 -4.93 9.35
C ALA A 79 -10.52 -4.36 9.83
N ALA A 80 -11.32 -3.82 8.91
CA ALA A 80 -12.66 -3.34 9.22
C ALA A 80 -13.61 -4.48 9.66
N ALA A 81 -13.50 -5.67 9.08
CA ALA A 81 -14.26 -6.84 9.50
C ALA A 81 -13.87 -7.27 10.93
N HIS A 82 -12.57 -7.33 11.24
CA HIS A 82 -12.07 -7.62 12.58
C HIS A 82 -12.61 -6.65 13.64
N LEU A 83 -12.54 -5.34 13.39
CA LEU A 83 -13.06 -4.32 14.31
C LEU A 83 -14.57 -4.43 14.54
N ARG A 84 -15.34 -4.82 13.51
CA ARG A 84 -16.79 -5.05 13.66
C ARG A 84 -17.06 -6.28 14.53
N ALA A 85 -16.32 -7.36 14.34
CA ALA A 85 -16.45 -8.58 15.13
C ALA A 85 -16.13 -8.33 16.62
N GLU A 86 -15.06 -7.58 16.92
CA GLU A 86 -14.73 -7.20 18.30
C GLU A 86 -15.83 -6.37 18.95
N ARG A 87 -16.36 -5.35 18.26
CA ARG A 87 -17.46 -4.52 18.77
C ARG A 87 -18.71 -5.36 19.06
N GLN A 88 -19.02 -6.34 18.22
CA GLN A 88 -20.15 -7.24 18.42
C GLN A 88 -19.92 -8.16 19.63
N SER A 89 -18.72 -8.71 19.78
CA SER A 89 -18.32 -9.53 20.93
C SER A 89 -18.46 -8.74 22.25
N THR A 90 -17.91 -7.52 22.31
CA THR A 90 -18.01 -6.64 23.49
C THR A 90 -19.46 -6.31 23.83
N ARG A 91 -20.30 -6.04 22.83
CA ARG A 91 -21.74 -5.81 23.05
C ARG A 91 -22.43 -7.04 23.64
N ALA A 92 -22.12 -8.24 23.14
CA ALA A 92 -22.68 -9.48 23.65
C ALA A 92 -22.24 -9.76 25.09
N ALA A 93 -20.95 -9.60 25.40
CA ALA A 93 -20.42 -9.75 26.75
C ALA A 93 -21.09 -8.79 27.74
N ASN A 94 -21.25 -7.51 27.37
CA ASN A 94 -21.95 -6.52 28.19
C ASN A 94 -23.43 -6.88 28.40
N ALA A 95 -24.11 -7.39 27.36
CA ALA A 95 -25.50 -7.82 27.47
C ALA A 95 -25.66 -9.03 28.41
N TYR A 96 -24.75 -10.01 28.34
CA TYR A 96 -24.76 -11.14 29.28
C TYR A 96 -24.48 -10.71 30.71
N GLN A 97 -23.55 -9.77 30.93
CA GLN A 97 -23.31 -9.22 32.27
C GLN A 97 -24.54 -8.48 32.81
N GLN A 98 -25.19 -7.64 32.00
CA GLN A 98 -26.41 -6.94 32.41
C GLN A 98 -27.57 -7.90 32.71
N ALA A 99 -27.77 -8.92 31.88
CA ALA A 99 -28.80 -9.94 32.12
C ALA A 99 -28.52 -10.75 33.38
N GLY A 100 -27.26 -11.08 33.66
CA GLY A 100 -26.85 -11.79 34.87
C GLY A 100 -26.97 -10.96 36.15
N THR A 101 -26.91 -9.63 36.05
CA THR A 101 -27.14 -8.72 37.21
C THR A 101 -28.62 -8.45 37.51
N LEU A 102 -29.52 -8.77 36.57
CA LEU A 102 -30.97 -8.58 36.69
C LEU A 102 -31.73 -9.86 37.09
N ALA A 103 -31.02 -10.99 37.14
CA ALA A 103 -31.52 -12.29 37.61
C ALA A 103 -31.16 -12.52 39.08
#